data_AF-A0A522PPE9-F1
#
_entry.id   AF-A0A522PPE9-F1
#
_cell.length_a   1.000
_cell.length_b   1.000
_cell.length_c   1.000
_cell.angle_alpha   90.00
_cell.angle_beta   90.00
_cell.angle_gamma   90.00
#
_symmetry.space_group_name_H-M   'P 1'
#
loop_
_entity.id
_entity.type
_entity.pdbx_description
1 polymer ?
#
loop_
_entity_poly.entity_id
_entity_poly.type
_entity_poly.pdbx_seq_one_letter_code
_entity_poly.pdbx_strand_id
1 'polypeptide(L)'
;MKPYLAISMFLFVLLGGYRPKEHSGEQERVLQLLHKKAPNVIWGGASLLRGNFNPDDKIDYALLGQEGKNRVFVGVVYSPLEPKGQVDILEFGVGQDQGSLCRLPAQLKLESLDYGPSDEVGKISGFRRSSKVMGLNLADGDCDSFHLFWNYQSHHIDWWRL
;
A
#
# COMPACT_ATOMS: atom_id res chain seq x y z
N MET A 1 27.31 -44.40 -42.22
CA MET A 1 27.43 -44.13 -40.78
C MET A 1 26.10 -43.52 -40.31
N LYS A 2 25.56 -44.00 -39.18
CA LYS A 2 24.14 -43.88 -38.78
C LYS A 2 23.78 -42.51 -38.16
N PRO A 3 22.58 -41.95 -38.42
CA PRO A 3 22.05 -40.80 -37.67
C PRO A 3 21.27 -41.29 -36.43
N TYR A 4 21.56 -40.73 -35.26
CA TYR A 4 20.79 -40.97 -34.04
C TYR A 4 19.78 -39.82 -33.84
N LEU A 5 18.51 -40.15 -33.99
CA LEU A 5 17.36 -39.31 -33.68
C LEU A 5 17.02 -39.51 -32.19
N ALA A 6 17.29 -38.52 -31.34
CA ALA A 6 16.92 -38.56 -29.93
C ALA A 6 15.53 -37.94 -29.75
N ILE A 7 14.53 -38.80 -29.51
CA ILE A 7 13.16 -38.40 -29.18
C ILE A 7 13.12 -38.05 -27.69
N SER A 8 13.09 -36.75 -27.37
CA SER A 8 12.94 -36.27 -26.00
C SER A 8 11.46 -36.29 -25.61
N MET A 9 11.08 -37.34 -24.88
CA MET A 9 9.73 -37.56 -24.35
C MET A 9 9.50 -36.63 -23.15
N PHE A 10 8.81 -35.50 -23.37
CA PHE A 10 8.40 -34.60 -22.29
C PHE A 10 7.22 -35.23 -21.53
N LEU A 11 7.50 -35.69 -20.31
CA LEU A 11 6.53 -36.19 -19.34
C LEU A 11 5.68 -35.01 -18.84
N PHE A 12 4.42 -34.93 -19.27
CA PHE A 12 3.43 -33.98 -18.73
C PHE A 12 3.03 -34.43 -17.32
N VAL A 13 3.62 -33.80 -16.29
CA VAL A 13 3.18 -33.95 -14.91
C VAL A 13 1.91 -33.11 -14.72
N LEU A 14 0.77 -33.79 -14.52
CA LEU A 14 -0.49 -33.18 -14.11
C LEU A 14 -0.35 -32.64 -12.68
N LEU A 15 0.07 -31.38 -12.55
CA LEU A 15 0.03 -30.67 -11.28
C LEU A 15 -1.42 -30.30 -10.95
N GLY A 16 -1.92 -30.89 -9.87
CA GLY A 16 -3.23 -30.65 -9.30
C GLY A 16 -3.51 -29.17 -9.05
N GLY A 17 -4.77 -28.79 -9.25
CA GLY A 17 -5.25 -27.41 -9.30
C GLY A 17 -4.94 -26.60 -8.04
N TYR A 18 -3.97 -25.70 -8.17
CA TYR A 18 -3.83 -24.56 -7.27
C TYR A 18 -5.02 -23.62 -7.52
N ARG A 19 -5.93 -23.46 -6.55
CA ARG A 19 -6.99 -22.45 -6.58
C ARG A 19 -6.60 -21.29 -5.64
N PRO A 20 -5.81 -20.30 -6.10
CA PRO A 20 -5.69 -19.05 -5.37
C PRO A 20 -7.00 -18.27 -5.56
N LYS A 21 -7.98 -18.47 -4.67
CA LYS A 21 -9.34 -17.92 -4.86
C LYS A 21 -9.83 -16.96 -3.78
N GLU A 22 -9.14 -16.82 -2.66
CA GLU A 22 -9.67 -16.03 -1.53
C GLU A 22 -9.26 -14.55 -1.59
N HIS A 23 -8.08 -14.23 -2.12
CA HIS A 23 -7.59 -12.85 -2.16
C HIS A 23 -8.21 -11.96 -3.25
N SER A 24 -8.74 -12.54 -4.32
CA SER A 24 -9.29 -11.73 -5.43
C SER A 24 -10.56 -10.98 -5.05
N GLY A 25 -11.39 -11.54 -4.16
CA GLY A 25 -12.64 -10.91 -3.73
C GLY A 25 -12.43 -9.70 -2.81
N GLU A 26 -11.44 -9.77 -1.90
CA GLU A 26 -11.09 -8.65 -1.02
C GLU A 26 -10.48 -7.51 -1.83
N GLN A 27 -9.48 -7.81 -2.67
CA GLN A 27 -8.83 -6.81 -3.51
C GLN A 27 -9.82 -6.07 -4.42
N GLU A 28 -10.75 -6.79 -5.05
CA GLU A 28 -11.79 -6.19 -5.88
C GLU A 28 -12.68 -5.23 -5.07
N ARG A 29 -13.08 -5.62 -3.85
CA ARG A 29 -13.86 -4.74 -2.96
C ARG A 29 -13.09 -3.49 -2.54
N VAL A 30 -11.81 -3.63 -2.20
CA VAL A 30 -10.94 -2.50 -1.86
C VAL A 30 -10.86 -1.53 -3.04
N LEU A 31 -10.59 -2.04 -4.26
CA LEU A 31 -10.53 -1.23 -5.48
C LEU A 31 -11.87 -0.52 -5.75
N GLN A 32 -13.00 -1.20 -5.58
CA GLN A 32 -14.32 -0.58 -5.72
C GLN A 32 -14.56 0.56 -4.73
N LEU A 33 -14.18 0.37 -3.46
CA LEU A 33 -14.33 1.41 -2.42
C LEU A 33 -13.46 2.63 -2.71
N LEU A 34 -12.21 2.41 -3.13
CA LEU A 34 -11.29 3.48 -3.52
C LEU A 34 -11.74 4.20 -4.79
N HIS A 35 -12.17 3.48 -5.83
CA HIS A 35 -12.64 4.08 -7.08
C HIS A 35 -13.93 4.88 -6.86
N LYS A 36 -14.82 4.44 -5.97
CA LYS A 36 -16.01 5.21 -5.59
C LYS A 36 -15.64 6.56 -4.93
N LYS A 37 -14.54 6.62 -4.18
CA LYS A 37 -14.09 7.83 -3.48
C LYS A 37 -13.23 8.74 -4.35
N ALA A 38 -12.40 8.18 -5.22
CA ALA A 38 -11.53 8.90 -6.14
C ALA A 38 -11.59 8.23 -7.53
N PRO A 39 -12.61 8.56 -8.35
CA PRO A 39 -12.88 7.86 -9.61
C PRO A 39 -11.84 8.12 -10.71
N ASN A 40 -11.08 9.21 -10.60
CA ASN A 40 -10.06 9.57 -11.59
C ASN A 40 -8.69 8.94 -11.28
N VAL A 41 -8.53 8.30 -10.12
CA VAL A 41 -7.27 7.68 -9.70
C VAL A 41 -7.19 6.26 -10.25
N ILE A 42 -6.07 5.95 -10.90
CA ILE A 42 -5.74 4.60 -11.36
C ILE A 42 -5.05 3.88 -10.21
N TRP A 43 -5.79 3.00 -9.54
CA TRP A 43 -5.30 2.21 -8.40
C TRP A 43 -4.52 0.98 -8.87
N GLY A 44 -3.28 0.85 -8.41
CA GLY A 44 -2.39 -0.24 -8.79
C GLY A 44 -2.61 -1.47 -7.92
N GLY A 45 -3.46 -2.41 -8.32
CA GLY A 45 -3.75 -3.61 -7.53
C GLY A 45 -2.53 -4.45 -7.10
N ALA A 46 -1.43 -4.38 -7.85
CA ALA A 46 -0.15 -5.03 -7.48
C ALA A 46 0.53 -4.40 -6.24
N SER A 47 0.10 -3.21 -5.82
CA SER A 47 0.61 -2.50 -4.64
C SER A 47 -0.20 -2.79 -3.36
N LEU A 48 -1.13 -3.76 -3.39
CA LEU A 48 -1.99 -4.05 -2.25
C LEU A 48 -1.17 -4.50 -1.05
N LEU A 49 -1.23 -3.73 0.03
CA LEU A 49 -0.67 -4.07 1.33
C LEU A 49 -1.81 -4.41 2.29
N ARG A 50 -1.54 -5.36 3.20
CA ARG A 50 -2.44 -5.80 4.26
C ARG A 50 -1.76 -5.60 5.60
N GLY A 51 -2.43 -4.92 6.52
CA GLY A 51 -1.88 -4.62 7.84
C GLY A 51 -2.95 -4.05 8.76
N ASN A 52 -2.69 -4.04 10.06
CA ASN A 52 -3.54 -3.36 11.03
C ASN A 52 -3.12 -1.88 11.06
N PHE A 53 -3.85 -1.01 10.37
CA PHE A 53 -3.47 0.40 10.21
C PHE A 53 -4.16 1.31 11.20
N ASN A 54 -5.03 0.79 12.06
CA ASN A 54 -5.66 1.51 13.16
C ASN A 54 -5.61 0.64 14.44
N PRO A 55 -6.09 1.12 15.61
CA PRO A 55 -6.03 0.34 16.85
C PRO A 55 -7.25 -0.58 17.06
N ASP A 56 -7.77 -1.25 16.02
CA ASP A 56 -8.94 -2.13 16.12
C ASP A 56 -8.63 -3.65 16.01
N ASP A 57 -7.35 -4.00 15.82
CA ASP A 57 -6.83 -5.37 15.69
C ASP A 57 -7.40 -6.16 14.48
N LYS A 58 -7.92 -5.47 13.45
CA LYS A 58 -8.34 -6.08 12.18
C LYS A 58 -7.35 -5.82 11.06
N ILE A 59 -7.51 -6.57 9.97
CA ILE A 59 -6.71 -6.37 8.76
C ILE A 59 -7.37 -5.29 7.89
N ASP A 60 -6.64 -4.21 7.71
CA ASP A 60 -6.94 -3.12 6.79
C ASP A 60 -6.10 -3.26 5.50
N TYR A 61 -6.38 -2.40 4.54
CA TYR A 61 -5.81 -2.48 3.19
C TYR A 61 -5.28 -1.13 2.76
N ALA A 62 -4.10 -1.13 2.14
CA ALA A 62 -3.51 0.07 1.55
C ALA A 62 -3.12 -0.18 0.10
N LEU A 63 -3.31 0.82 -0.75
CA LEU A 63 -2.96 0.79 -2.17
C LEU A 63 -2.33 2.10 -2.61
N LEU A 64 -1.44 1.99 -3.58
CA LEU A 64 -0.91 3.12 -4.33
C LEU A 64 -1.80 3.38 -5.55
N GLY A 65 -2.10 4.65 -5.79
CA GLY A 65 -2.82 5.13 -6.97
C GLY A 65 -2.08 6.27 -7.66
N GLN A 66 -2.45 6.54 -8.90
CA GLN A 66 -1.87 7.64 -9.69
C GLN A 66 -2.95 8.37 -10.49
N GLU A 67 -2.88 9.69 -10.54
CA GLU A 67 -3.70 10.53 -11.43
C GLU A 67 -2.75 11.36 -12.33
N GLY A 68 -2.77 11.10 -13.62
CA GLY A 68 -1.86 11.76 -14.57
C GLY A 68 -0.38 11.46 -14.28
N LYS A 69 0.51 12.44 -14.48
CA LYS A 69 1.97 12.26 -14.35
C LYS A 69 2.56 12.81 -13.05
N ASN A 70 1.81 13.62 -12.32
CA ASN A 70 2.35 14.46 -11.25
C ASN A 70 1.63 14.28 -9.91
N ARG A 71 0.79 13.26 -9.77
CA ARG A 71 0.04 13.00 -8.53
C ARG A 71 0.04 11.53 -8.19
N VAL A 72 0.43 11.24 -6.96
CA VAL A 72 0.42 9.92 -6.36
C VAL A 72 -0.55 9.94 -5.19
N PHE A 73 -1.30 8.85 -5.03
CA PHE A 73 -2.28 8.70 -3.97
C PHE A 73 -1.97 7.47 -3.13
N VAL A 74 -2.14 7.58 -1.82
CA VAL A 74 -2.21 6.42 -0.92
C VAL A 74 -3.64 6.31 -0.42
N GLY A 75 -4.31 5.22 -0.78
CA GLY A 75 -5.65 4.91 -0.32
C GLY A 75 -5.58 3.85 0.77
N VAL A 76 -6.20 4.13 1.92
CA VAL A 76 -6.32 3.17 3.04
C VAL A 76 -7.80 2.87 3.27
N VAL A 77 -8.15 1.59 3.25
CA VAL A 77 -9.51 1.08 3.46
C VAL A 77 -9.52 0.23 4.72
N TYR A 78 -10.33 0.65 5.69
CA TYR A 78 -10.41 -0.01 6.98
C TYR A 78 -11.46 -1.11 7.00
N SER A 79 -11.20 -2.16 7.78
CA SER A 79 -12.16 -3.25 7.97
C SER A 79 -13.33 -2.83 8.88
N PRO A 80 -14.56 -3.32 8.61
CA PRO A 80 -14.94 -4.23 7.53
C PRO A 80 -15.10 -3.55 6.16
N LEU A 81 -14.88 -4.31 5.08
CA LEU A 81 -15.00 -3.85 3.68
C LEU A 81 -16.46 -3.64 3.24
N GLU A 82 -17.11 -2.63 3.80
CA GLU A 82 -18.51 -2.28 3.54
C GLU A 82 -18.64 -1.01 2.67
N PRO A 83 -19.76 -0.82 1.93
CA PRO A 83 -19.96 0.36 1.07
C PRO A 83 -19.91 1.73 1.75
N LYS A 84 -20.05 1.76 3.08
CA LYS A 84 -19.94 2.94 3.95
C LYS A 84 -18.75 2.86 4.92
N GLY A 85 -17.85 1.90 4.72
CA GLY A 85 -16.62 1.75 5.51
C GLY A 85 -15.74 2.99 5.41
N GLN A 86 -14.88 3.17 6.41
CA GLN A 86 -13.94 4.29 6.43
C GLN A 86 -12.89 4.09 5.33
N VAL A 87 -12.58 5.18 4.64
CA VAL A 87 -11.55 5.24 3.60
C VAL A 87 -10.83 6.56 3.76
N ASP A 88 -9.51 6.51 3.91
CA ASP A 88 -8.64 7.69 3.87
C ASP A 88 -7.89 7.70 2.53
N ILE A 89 -7.75 8.88 1.93
CA ILE A 89 -6.98 9.09 0.71
C ILE A 89 -6.05 10.28 0.94
N LEU A 90 -4.75 10.03 0.82
CA LEU A 90 -3.72 11.06 0.86
C LEU A 90 -3.22 11.31 -0.56
N GLU A 91 -3.03 12.59 -0.91
CA GLU A 91 -2.48 13.04 -2.19
C GLU A 91 -1.08 13.59 -1.99
N PHE A 92 -0.16 13.19 -2.87
CA PHE A 92 1.22 13.64 -2.93
C PHE A 92 1.52 14.13 -4.34
N GLY A 93 2.16 15.29 -4.44
CA GLY A 93 2.66 15.78 -5.73
C GLY A 93 3.89 15.00 -6.20
N VAL A 94 4.31 15.24 -7.44
CA VAL A 94 5.63 14.83 -7.95
C VAL A 94 6.32 16.09 -8.47
N GLY A 95 7.46 16.45 -7.86
CA GLY A 95 8.13 17.71 -8.14
C GLY A 95 9.21 18.07 -7.13
N GLN A 96 9.29 19.35 -6.79
CA GLN A 96 10.35 19.92 -5.95
C GLN A 96 9.81 20.53 -4.64
N ASP A 97 8.51 20.42 -4.38
CA ASP A 97 7.94 20.92 -3.13
C ASP A 97 8.12 19.90 -1.99
N GLN A 98 8.00 20.38 -0.75
CA GLN A 98 8.21 19.57 0.45
C GLN A 98 7.14 18.46 0.63
N GLY A 99 5.95 18.64 0.03
CA GLY A 99 4.86 17.67 0.06
C GLY A 99 4.86 16.70 -1.13
N SER A 100 5.91 16.74 -1.95
CA SER A 100 6.01 15.95 -3.18
C SER A 100 7.09 14.89 -3.10
N LEU A 101 6.81 13.81 -3.81
CA LEU A 101 7.83 12.88 -4.26
C LEU A 101 8.72 13.58 -5.30
N CYS A 102 9.98 13.17 -5.37
CA CYS A 102 10.94 13.69 -6.32
C CYS A 102 10.74 13.08 -7.71
N ARG A 103 10.37 11.79 -7.79
CA ARG A 103 10.05 11.13 -9.05
C ARG A 103 9.13 9.93 -8.93
N LEU A 104 8.80 9.37 -10.09
CA LEU A 104 8.14 8.08 -10.25
C LEU A 104 9.14 7.02 -10.73
N PRO A 105 8.85 5.72 -10.54
CA PRO A 105 7.71 5.16 -9.80
C PRO A 105 7.90 5.26 -8.28
N ALA A 106 6.82 5.55 -7.57
CA ALA A 106 6.77 5.47 -6.11
C ALA A 106 6.54 4.02 -5.65
N GLN A 107 6.95 3.72 -4.43
CA GLN A 107 6.77 2.44 -3.76
C GLN A 107 6.09 2.68 -2.42
N LEU A 108 5.11 1.82 -2.12
CA LEU A 108 4.45 1.77 -0.81
C LEU A 108 4.90 0.49 -0.10
N LYS A 109 5.32 0.61 1.16
CA LYS A 109 5.75 -0.52 1.99
C LYS A 109 5.10 -0.45 3.37
N LEU A 110 4.99 -1.59 4.04
CA LEU A 110 4.63 -1.64 5.46
C LEU A 110 5.80 -1.12 6.30
N GLU A 111 5.47 -0.44 7.39
CA GLU A 111 6.44 0.08 8.35
C GLU A 111 6.04 -0.30 9.78
N SER A 112 7.01 -0.72 10.59
CA SER A 112 6.78 -0.93 12.02
C SER A 112 6.71 0.43 12.71
N LEU A 113 5.72 0.69 13.57
CA LEU A 113 5.66 1.91 14.38
C LEU A 113 6.26 1.71 15.78
N ASP A 114 7.04 0.66 15.99
CA ASP A 114 7.68 0.36 17.29
C ASP A 114 8.99 1.15 17.49
N TYR A 115 8.97 2.45 17.18
CA TYR A 115 10.08 3.36 17.34
C TYR A 115 9.62 4.76 17.78
N GLY A 116 10.57 5.60 18.18
CA GLY A 116 10.32 7.00 18.57
C GLY A 116 10.92 7.96 17.55
N PRO A 117 10.12 8.58 16.65
CA PRO A 117 10.62 9.56 15.67
C PRO A 117 11.09 10.89 16.31
N SER A 118 10.92 11.04 17.63
CA SER A 118 11.15 12.29 18.35
C SER A 118 12.58 12.82 18.26
N ASP A 119 13.55 11.93 18.06
CA ASP A 119 14.96 12.31 18.04
C ASP A 119 15.35 12.96 16.70
N GLU A 120 14.54 12.75 15.64
CA GLU A 120 14.80 13.23 14.28
C GLU A 120 13.91 14.42 13.91
N VAL A 121 12.60 14.33 14.17
CA VAL A 121 11.59 15.32 13.74
C VAL A 121 10.82 15.97 14.90
N GLY A 122 11.20 15.64 16.14
CA GLY A 122 10.51 16.13 17.33
C GLY A 122 9.12 15.51 17.50
N LYS A 123 8.26 16.20 18.26
CA LYS A 123 6.93 15.67 18.60
C LYS A 123 5.97 15.80 17.41
N ILE A 124 5.61 14.66 16.83
CA ILE A 124 4.53 14.58 15.83
C ILE A 124 3.17 14.51 16.54
N SER A 125 2.22 15.35 16.13
CA SER A 125 0.89 15.36 16.75
C SER A 125 0.15 14.07 16.45
N GLY A 126 -0.49 13.49 17.48
CA GLY A 126 -1.30 12.28 17.33
C GLY A 126 -0.55 10.98 17.10
N PHE A 127 0.77 11.00 16.88
CA PHE A 127 1.57 9.80 16.76
C PHE A 127 1.63 9.04 18.09
N ARG A 128 1.56 7.70 18.02
CA ARG A 128 1.86 6.81 19.13
C ARG A 128 2.65 5.62 18.64
N ARG A 129 3.75 5.32 19.35
CA ARG A 129 4.53 4.10 19.17
C ARG A 129 3.63 2.88 19.40
N SER A 130 3.72 1.88 18.51
CA SER A 130 2.92 0.66 18.59
C SER A 130 3.64 -0.51 17.92
N SER A 131 3.63 -1.66 18.60
CA SER A 131 4.09 -2.94 18.03
C SER A 131 2.98 -3.71 17.30
N LYS A 132 1.74 -3.23 17.38
CA LYS A 132 0.56 -3.86 16.77
C LYS A 132 0.03 -3.10 15.56
N VAL A 133 0.07 -1.77 15.64
CA VAL A 133 -0.40 -0.89 14.57
C VAL A 133 0.77 -0.63 13.65
N MET A 134 0.54 -0.91 12.36
CA MET A 134 1.51 -0.74 11.30
C MET A 134 1.36 0.66 10.70
N GLY A 135 2.48 1.21 10.24
CA GLY A 135 2.51 2.38 9.38
C GLY A 135 2.68 1.98 7.92
N LEU A 136 2.75 2.99 7.07
CA LEU A 136 3.12 2.85 5.67
C LEU A 136 4.28 3.79 5.36
N ASN A 137 5.21 3.32 4.54
CA ASN A 137 6.29 4.13 4.02
C ASN A 137 6.09 4.33 2.52
N LEU A 138 5.96 5.59 2.10
CA LEU A 138 5.88 5.98 0.70
C LEU A 138 7.21 6.62 0.29
N ALA A 139 7.89 6.03 -0.70
CA ALA A 139 9.20 6.48 -1.15
C ALA A 139 9.37 6.32 -2.66
N ASP A 140 10.27 7.09 -3.26
CA ASP A 140 10.67 6.97 -4.68
C ASP A 140 12.14 6.57 -4.88
N GLY A 141 12.91 6.49 -3.78
CA GLY A 141 14.31 6.13 -3.75
C GLY A 141 15.29 7.29 -3.98
N ASP A 142 14.81 8.51 -4.20
CA ASP A 142 15.66 9.69 -4.44
C ASP A 142 15.62 10.71 -3.31
N CYS A 143 14.49 10.84 -2.61
CA CYS A 143 14.37 11.74 -1.47
C CYS A 143 13.67 11.11 -0.27
N ASP A 144 13.59 11.90 0.81
CA ASP A 144 13.07 11.43 2.09
C ASP A 144 11.66 10.85 1.94
N SER A 145 11.47 9.70 2.58
CA SER A 145 10.20 9.00 2.53
C SER A 145 9.14 9.72 3.35
N PHE A 146 7.89 9.54 2.94
CA PHE A 146 6.73 9.88 3.76
C PHE A 146 6.40 8.69 4.65
N HIS A 147 6.32 8.96 5.95
CA HIS A 147 5.96 7.99 6.99
C HIS A 147 4.52 8.25 7.39
N LEU A 148 3.63 7.34 7.01
CA LEU A 148 2.20 7.44 7.22
C LEU A 148 1.80 6.59 8.43
N PHE A 149 0.95 7.15 9.28
CA PHE A 149 0.56 6.54 10.55
C PHE A 149 -0.88 6.88 10.90
N TRP A 150 -1.49 6.08 11.78
CA TRP A 150 -2.77 6.43 12.38
C TRP A 150 -2.61 7.55 13.40
N ASN A 151 -3.20 8.70 13.11
CA ASN A 151 -3.23 9.82 14.03
C ASN A 151 -4.35 9.58 15.07
N TYR A 152 -3.96 9.33 16.32
CA TYR A 152 -4.87 9.03 17.43
C TYR A 152 -5.72 10.23 17.90
N GLN A 153 -5.48 11.43 17.37
CA GLN A 153 -6.29 12.61 17.65
C GLN A 153 -7.34 12.84 16.57
N SER A 154 -6.96 12.74 15.29
CA SER A 154 -7.88 12.96 14.18
C SER A 154 -8.69 11.70 13.81
N HIS A 155 -8.22 10.51 14.20
CA HIS A 155 -8.77 9.23 13.76
C HIS A 155 -8.73 9.04 12.23
N HIS A 156 -7.63 9.50 11.62
CA HIS A 156 -7.32 9.35 10.19
C HIS A 156 -5.84 9.03 10.00
N ILE A 157 -5.45 8.49 8.83
CA ILE A 157 -4.03 8.48 8.45
C ILE A 157 -3.53 9.92 8.33
N ASP A 158 -2.37 10.15 8.91
CA ASP A 158 -1.58 11.36 8.78
C ASP A 158 -0.15 10.98 8.38
N TRP A 159 0.70 11.95 8.11
CA TRP A 159 2.07 11.68 7.68
C TRP A 159 3.09 12.69 8.20
N TRP A 160 4.35 12.28 8.21
CA TRP A 160 5.49 13.18 8.30
C TRP A 160 6.57 12.78 7.28
N ARG A 161 7.56 13.65 7.12
CA ARG A 161 8.71 13.46 6.24
C ARG A 161 9.97 13.85 7.01
N LEU A 162 11.09 13.16 6.74
CA LEU A 162 12.41 13.51 7.25
C LEU A 162 13.07 14.63 6.45
#